data_AF-X1TZD4-F1
#
_entry.id   AF-X1TZD4-F1
#
_cell.length_a   1.000
_cell.length_b   1.000
_cell.length_c   1.000
_cell.angle_alpha   90.00
_cell.angle_beta   90.00
_cell.angle_gamma   90.00
#
_symmetry.space_group_name_H-M   'P 1'
#
loop_
_entity.id
_entity.type
_entity.pdbx_description
1 polymer ?
#
loop_
_entity_poly.entity_id
_entity_poly.type
_entity_poly.pdbx_seq_one_letter_code
_entity_poly.pdbx_strand_id
1 'polypeptide(L)' 'MSRSNDDFLMRMCREAADDLASGKKSWREIETNTLFLACIGMVVNHLTHKIARPLWFFA' A
#
# COMPACT_ATOMS: atom_id res chain seq x y z
N MET A 1 -0.64 14.22 15.82
CA MET A 1 0.69 14.01 15.22
C MET A 1 0.82 12.72 14.38
N SER A 2 -0.17 11.80 14.29
CA SER A 2 0.02 10.55 13.51
C SER A 2 -0.13 10.69 11.98
N ARG A 3 -0.93 11.65 11.47
CA ARG A 3 -1.18 11.81 10.02
C ARG A 3 0.10 11.92 9.16
N SER A 4 1.16 12.53 9.69
CA SER A 4 2.42 12.70 8.95
C SER A 4 3.16 11.38 8.71
N ASN A 5 3.03 10.40 9.61
CA ASN A 5 3.69 9.11 9.47
C ASN A 5 2.86 8.20 8.55
N ASP A 6 1.53 8.30 8.62
CA ASP A 6 0.62 7.56 7.74
C ASP A 6 0.83 7.96 6.26
N ASP A 7 0.98 9.26 5.99
CA ASP A 7 1.26 9.78 4.64
C ASP A 7 2.63 9.35 4.10
N PHE A 8 3.65 9.30 4.97
CA PHE A 8 4.99 8.84 4.61
C PHE A 8 5.00 7.34 4.26
N LEU A 9 4.36 6.51 5.09
CA LEU A 9 4.23 5.07 4.85
C LEU A 9 3.43 4.78 3.58
N MET A 10 2.34 5.51 3.33
CA MET A 10 1.54 5.41 2.10
C MET A 10 2.37 5.74 0.85
N ARG A 11 3.22 6.78 0.92
CA ARG A 11 4.15 7.11 -0.16
C ARG A 11 5.15 5.99 -0.42
N MET A 12 5.78 5.45 0.62
CA MET A 12 6.72 4.32 0.45
C MET A 12 6.04 3.06 -0.10
N CYS A 13 4.82 2.75 0.33
CA CYS A 13 4.07 1.61 -0.21
C CYS A 13 3.72 1.80 -1.69
N ARG A 14 3.44 3.05 -2.10
CA ARG A 14 3.16 3.39 -3.49
C ARG A 14 4.41 3.30 -4.36
N GLU A 15 5.53 3.85 -3.89
CA GLU A 15 6.83 3.73 -4.56
C GLU A 15 7.24 2.26 -4.73
N ALA A 16 7.05 1.44 -3.68
CA ALA A 16 7.31 0.00 -3.73
C ALA A 16 6.42 -0.74 -4.74
N ALA A 17 5.14 -0.38 -4.81
CA ALA A 17 4.19 -0.95 -5.77
C ALA A 17 4.54 -0.55 -7.21
N ASP A 18 4.92 0.72 -7.43
CA ASP A 18 5.35 1.22 -8.74
C ASP A 18 6.66 0.56 -9.19
N ASP A 19 7.60 0.30 -8.27
CA ASP A 19 8.83 -0.43 -8.55
C ASP A 19 8.54 -1.89 -8.97
N LEU A 20 7.57 -2.54 -8.31
CA LEU A 20 7.09 -3.87 -8.71
C LEU A 20 6.43 -3.85 -10.10
N ALA A 21 5.59 -2.85 -10.36
CA ALA A 21 4.87 -2.70 -11.63
C ALA A 21 5.79 -2.31 -12.79
N SER A 22 6.92 -1.65 -12.49
CA SER A 22 7.89 -1.22 -13.49
C SER A 22 8.49 -2.37 -14.30
N GLY A 23 8.46 -3.59 -13.77
CA GLY A 23 8.97 -4.80 -14.45
C GLY A 23 10.48 -4.79 -14.71
N LYS A 24 11.21 -3.79 -14.18
CA LYS A 24 12.66 -3.64 -14.39
C LYS A 24 13.48 -4.67 -13.61
N LYS A 25 12.92 -5.23 -12.55
CA LYS A 25 13.52 -6.27 -11.71
C LYS A 25 12.54 -7.43 -11.61
N SER A 26 13.04 -8.66 -11.69
CA SER A 26 12.22 -9.83 -11.40
C SER A 26 11.79 -9.81 -9.93
N TRP A 27 10.64 -10.36 -9.58
CA TRP A 27 10.15 -10.42 -8.19
C TRP A 27 11.14 -11.09 -7.22
N ARG A 28 12.09 -11.88 -7.74
CA ARG A 28 13.21 -12.49 -6.98
C ARG A 28 14.37 -11.54 -6.72
N GLU A 29 14.52 -10.48 -7.51
CA GLU A 29 15.59 -9.48 -7.44
C GLU A 29 15.17 -8.22 -6.68
N ILE A 30 13.88 -8.09 -6.40
CA ILE A 30 13.33 -7.02 -5.57
C ILE A 30 13.63 -7.34 -4.10
N GLU A 31 14.05 -6.33 -3.35
CA GLU A 31 14.28 -6.46 -1.91
C GLU A 31 13.00 -6.89 -1.18
N THR A 32 13.14 -7.83 -0.24
CA THR A 32 12.01 -8.35 0.55
C THR A 32 11.23 -7.24 1.26
N ASN A 33 11.91 -6.16 1.65
CA ASN A 33 11.29 -4.99 2.29
C ASN A 33 10.32 -4.27 1.34
N THR A 34 10.69 -4.12 0.06
CA THR A 34 9.86 -3.52 -0.98
C THR A 34 8.63 -4.38 -1.27
N LEU A 35 8.82 -5.71 -1.34
CA LEU A 35 7.70 -6.67 -1.48
C LEU A 35 6.72 -6.57 -0.30
N PHE A 36 7.24 -6.47 0.93
CA PHE A 36 6.41 -6.36 2.12
C PHE A 36 5.61 -5.05 2.16
N LEU A 37 6.23 -3.93 1.81
CA LEU A 37 5.58 -2.62 1.71
C LEU A 37 4.49 -2.60 0.62
N ALA A 38 4.76 -3.18 -0.55
CA ALA A 38 3.76 -3.28 -1.61
C ALA A 38 2.54 -4.11 -1.18
N CYS A 39 2.76 -5.25 -0.48
CA CYS A 39 1.70 -6.07 0.07
C CYS A 39 0.87 -5.32 1.12
N ILE A 40 1.52 -4.62 2.06
CA ILE A 40 0.83 -3.80 3.06
C ILE A 40 -0.01 -2.71 2.38
N GLY A 41 0.57 -1.98 1.43
CA GLY A 41 -0.14 -0.95 0.66
C GLY A 41 -1.39 -1.50 -0.02
N MET A 42 -1.28 -2.68 -0.65
CA MET A 42 -2.39 -3.34 -1.32
C MET A 42 -3.51 -3.74 -0.35
N VAL A 43 -3.16 -4.27 0.82
CA VAL A 43 -4.12 -4.64 1.89
C VAL A 43 -4.78 -3.41 2.49
N VAL A 44 -4.03 -2.36 2.83
CA VAL A 44 -4.58 -1.12 3.39
C VAL A 44 -5.49 -0.41 2.39
N ASN A 45 -5.13 -0.41 1.11
CA ASN A 45 -5.99 0.13 0.06
C ASN A 45 -7.30 -0.68 -0.05
N HIS A 46 -7.22 -2.02 -0.01
CA HIS A 46 -8.39 -2.89 -0.03
C HIS A 46 -9.30 -2.68 1.19
N LEU A 47 -8.73 -2.60 2.39
CA LEU A 47 -9.45 -2.38 3.64
C LEU A 47 -10.10 -0.99 3.66
N THR A 48 -9.38 0.06 3.26
CA THR A 48 -9.92 1.42 3.18
C THR A 48 -11.11 1.48 2.23
N HIS A 49 -11.00 0.91 1.02
CA HIS A 49 -12.09 0.92 0.05
C HIS A 49 -13.27 0.00 0.41
N LYS A 50 -13.06 -1.07 1.18
CA LYS A 50 -14.13 -1.96 1.66
C LYS A 50 -14.79 -1.51 2.96
N ILE A 51 -14.05 -0.88 3.88
CA ILE A 51 -14.56 -0.40 5.18
C ILE A 51 -15.16 1.00 5.05
N ALA A 52 -14.67 1.83 4.13
CA ALA A 52 -15.33 3.12 3.85
C ALA A 52 -16.65 2.99 3.08
N ARG A 53 -16.95 1.81 2.49
CA ARG A 53 -18.16 1.58 1.68
C ARG A 53 -19.44 1.08 2.40
N PRO A 54 -19.48 0.53 3.63
CA PRO A 54 -20.73 0.13 4.26
C PRO A 54 -21.13 1.00 5.46
N LEU A 55 -20.46 2.13 5.72
CA LEU A 55 -20.88 3.04 6.81
C LEU A 55 -22.03 3.97 6.40
N TRP A 56 -22.33 4.09 5.11
CA TRP A 56 -23.48 4.87 4.61
C TRP A 56 -24.82 4.14 4.75
N PHE A 57 -24.81 2.86 5.15
CA PHE A 57 -26.02 2.10 5.51
C PHE A 57 -26.31 2.12 7.02
N PHE A 58 -25.44 2.73 7.84
CA PHE A 58 -25.55 2.78 9.30
C PHE A 58 -25.61 4.21 9.87
N ALA A 59 -25.72 5.24 9.02
CA ALA A 59 -25.88 6.65 9.42
C ALA A 59 -27.25 7.19 9.02
#